data_AF-A0A511Z8Y8-F1
#
_entry.id   AF-A0A511Z8Y8-F1
#
_cell.length_a   1.000
_cell.length_b   1.000
_cell.length_c   1.000
_cell.angle_alpha   90.00
_cell.angle_beta   90.00
_cell.angle_gamma   90.00
#
_symmetry.space_group_name_H-M   'P 1'
#
loop_
_entity.id
_entity.type
_entity.pdbx_description
1 polymer ?
#
loop_
_entity_poly.entity_id
_entity_poly.type
_entity_poly.pdbx_seq_one_letter_code
_entity_poly.pdbx_strand_id
1 'polypeptide(L)'
;MLKEKITHLIDTNEPLFSIEKAYAVNQGLMNENNEVGNKEWEFPVIERCLKETEEVIIEEQDSFMNQPISYFAKNADEFLYIESNAFETIGVDGIAFETDDVFQTSTVLFGLKVQKKWGPFLKGYFEENVGAKTFSAMFSDKDGLWDVNIPLDHLDGFQSEMPIKDAMDLAYQFIFKLLEAIEAAN
;
A
#
# COMPACT_ATOMS: atom_id res chain seq x y z
N MET A 1 0.52 -5.52 -16.35
CA MET A 1 -0.83 -5.71 -15.77
C MET A 1 -0.74 -6.61 -14.55
N LEU A 2 -1.70 -6.59 -13.62
CA LEU A 2 -1.60 -7.34 -12.35
C LEU A 2 -1.48 -8.85 -12.62
N LYS A 3 -2.27 -9.37 -13.56
CA LYS A 3 -2.18 -10.77 -14.01
C LYS A 3 -0.79 -11.17 -14.50
N GLU A 4 -0.14 -10.34 -15.32
CA GLU A 4 1.21 -10.64 -15.81
C GLU A 4 2.23 -10.74 -14.67
N LYS A 5 2.15 -9.84 -13.69
CA LYS A 5 3.03 -9.86 -12.51
C LYS A 5 2.79 -11.10 -11.66
N ILE A 6 1.53 -11.44 -11.39
CA ILE A 6 1.19 -12.64 -10.61
C ILE A 6 1.58 -13.93 -11.34
N THR A 7 1.36 -14.01 -12.65
CA THR A 7 1.84 -15.15 -13.46
C THR A 7 3.37 -15.27 -13.37
N HIS A 8 4.09 -14.15 -13.46
CA HIS A 8 5.55 -14.16 -13.33
C HIS A 8 6.01 -14.72 -11.99
N LEU A 9 5.42 -14.26 -10.87
CA LEU A 9 5.73 -14.77 -9.53
C LEU A 9 5.46 -16.28 -9.42
N ILE A 10 4.38 -16.78 -10.03
CA ILE A 10 4.07 -18.22 -10.04
C ILE A 10 5.11 -18.99 -10.87
N ASP A 11 5.43 -18.49 -12.07
CA ASP A 11 6.39 -19.13 -12.98
C ASP A 11 7.82 -19.17 -12.40
N THR A 12 8.18 -18.19 -11.56
CA THR A 12 9.45 -18.16 -10.82
C THR A 12 9.39 -18.87 -9.46
N ASN A 13 8.23 -19.44 -9.10
CA ASN A 13 7.98 -20.12 -7.83
C ASN A 13 8.25 -19.21 -6.60
N GLU A 14 7.98 -17.93 -6.75
CA GLU A 14 8.02 -16.98 -5.64
C GLU A 14 6.81 -17.15 -4.73
N PRO A 15 6.99 -16.94 -3.40
CA PRO A 15 5.88 -17.02 -2.47
C PRO A 15 4.86 -15.92 -2.76
N LEU A 16 3.60 -16.13 -2.37
CA LEU A 16 2.51 -15.18 -2.60
C LEU A 16 1.81 -14.83 -1.29
N PHE A 17 1.34 -13.59 -1.18
CA PHE A 17 0.41 -13.19 -0.13
C PHE A 17 -0.96 -13.84 -0.35
N SER A 18 -1.76 -13.95 0.71
CA SER A 18 -3.09 -14.55 0.66
C SER A 18 -3.99 -13.92 -0.40
N ILE A 19 -3.94 -12.59 -0.57
CA ILE A 19 -4.72 -11.87 -1.60
C ILE A 19 -4.24 -12.18 -3.02
N GLU A 20 -2.93 -12.31 -3.23
CA GLU A 20 -2.33 -12.67 -4.52
C GLU A 20 -2.71 -14.11 -4.91
N LYS A 21 -2.69 -15.04 -3.95
CA LYS A 21 -3.15 -16.43 -4.16
C LYS A 21 -4.62 -16.51 -4.52
N ALA A 22 -5.46 -15.81 -3.76
CA ALA A 22 -6.91 -15.76 -4.03
C ALA A 22 -7.19 -15.22 -5.44
N TYR A 23 -6.49 -14.15 -5.82
CA TYR A 23 -6.55 -13.61 -7.18
C TYR A 23 -6.12 -14.63 -8.23
N ALA A 24 -4.97 -15.28 -8.04
CA ALA A 24 -4.44 -16.27 -8.98
C ALA A 24 -5.39 -17.47 -9.18
N VAL A 25 -6.02 -17.97 -8.11
CA VAL A 25 -7.05 -19.02 -8.20
C VAL A 25 -8.26 -18.52 -8.97
N ASN A 26 -8.79 -17.33 -8.63
CA ASN A 26 -9.97 -16.75 -9.30
C ASN A 26 -9.73 -16.50 -10.80
N GLN A 27 -8.50 -16.18 -11.19
CA GLN A 27 -8.10 -15.97 -12.58
C GLN A 27 -7.73 -17.26 -13.33
N GLY A 28 -7.79 -18.41 -12.67
CA GLY A 28 -7.40 -19.71 -13.24
C GLY A 28 -5.89 -19.84 -13.53
N LEU A 29 -5.05 -19.03 -12.87
CA LEU A 29 -3.58 -19.09 -12.99
C LEU A 29 -2.98 -20.22 -12.16
N MET A 30 -3.65 -20.60 -11.07
CA MET A 30 -3.26 -21.69 -10.20
C MET A 30 -4.49 -22.46 -9.70
N ASN A 31 -4.28 -23.71 -9.27
CA ASN A 31 -5.29 -24.46 -8.52
C ASN A 31 -5.11 -24.24 -7.02
N GLU A 32 -6.16 -24.47 -6.22
CA GLU A 32 -6.08 -24.41 -4.75
C GLU A 32 -5.02 -25.36 -4.16
N ASN A 33 -4.67 -26.42 -4.89
CA ASN A 33 -3.67 -27.41 -4.50
C ASN A 33 -2.23 -27.08 -4.95
N ASN A 34 -2.00 -25.95 -5.65
CA ASN A 34 -0.64 -25.58 -6.06
C ASN A 34 0.20 -25.19 -4.83
N GLU A 35 1.37 -25.81 -4.67
CA GLU A 35 2.31 -25.57 -3.56
C GLU A 35 3.12 -24.28 -3.74
N VAL A 36 2.45 -23.13 -3.82
CA VAL A 36 3.15 -21.84 -3.77
C VAL A 36 3.33 -21.43 -2.30
N GLY A 37 4.55 -21.03 -1.92
CA GLY A 37 4.88 -20.60 -0.55
C GLY A 37 4.02 -19.41 -0.06
N ASN A 38 3.92 -19.21 1.25
CA ASN A 38 3.31 -18.01 1.82
C ASN A 38 4.36 -16.91 1.86
N LYS A 39 4.04 -15.75 1.29
CA LYS A 39 4.92 -14.58 1.35
C LYS A 39 4.81 -13.96 2.74
N GLU A 40 5.96 -13.66 3.32
CA GLU A 40 6.09 -12.84 4.52
C GLU A 40 6.61 -11.46 4.09
N TRP A 41 6.38 -10.46 4.94
CA TRP A 41 6.91 -9.13 4.67
C TRP A 41 8.42 -9.09 4.83
N GLU A 42 9.07 -8.44 3.88
CA GLU A 42 10.45 -8.00 3.96
C GLU A 42 10.47 -6.49 3.74
N PHE A 43 11.01 -5.74 4.70
CA PHE A 43 11.07 -4.29 4.71
C PHE A 43 12.54 -3.84 4.66
N PRO A 44 13.18 -3.83 3.48
CA PRO A 44 14.58 -3.40 3.34
C PRO A 44 14.85 -1.98 3.82
N VAL A 45 13.84 -1.11 3.85
CA VAL A 45 13.92 0.26 4.37
C VAL A 45 12.75 0.49 5.31
N ILE A 46 13.05 0.94 6.53
CA ILE A 46 12.09 1.45 7.50
C ILE A 46 12.74 2.70 8.11
N GLU A 47 12.25 3.88 7.78
CA GLU A 47 12.84 5.15 8.22
C GLU A 47 11.79 5.99 8.93
N ARG A 48 12.08 6.43 10.16
CA ARG A 48 11.32 7.52 10.77
C ARG A 48 11.93 8.83 10.34
N CYS A 49 11.11 9.73 9.83
CA CYS A 49 11.53 10.99 9.24
C CYS A 49 10.75 12.15 9.86
N LEU A 50 11.34 13.35 9.85
CA LEU A 50 10.64 14.58 10.23
C LEU A 50 9.74 15.06 9.09
N LYS A 51 8.48 15.37 9.38
CA LYS A 51 7.53 15.85 8.36
C LYS A 51 7.91 17.20 7.75
N GLU A 52 8.47 18.11 8.54
CA GLU A 52 8.78 19.46 8.07
C GLU A 52 9.99 19.48 7.11
N THR A 53 11.00 18.64 7.37
CA THR A 53 12.29 18.67 6.67
C THR A 53 12.54 17.46 5.78
N GLU A 54 11.73 16.40 5.90
CA GLU A 54 11.93 15.09 5.28
C GLU A 54 13.26 14.41 5.67
N GLU A 55 13.93 14.92 6.71
CA GLU A 55 15.20 14.35 7.18
C GLU A 55 14.95 13.05 7.98
N VAL A 56 15.76 12.03 7.68
CA VAL A 56 15.75 10.76 8.41
C VAL A 56 16.22 11.00 9.84
N ILE A 57 15.38 10.62 10.80
CA ILE A 57 15.69 10.62 12.23
C ILE A 57 16.45 9.35 12.57
N ILE A 58 15.92 8.20 12.11
CA ILE A 58 16.48 6.88 12.39
C ILE A 58 16.00 5.85 11.36
N GLU A 59 16.90 4.97 10.95
CA GLU A 59 16.59 3.70 10.29
C GLU A 59 16.20 2.66 11.35
N GLU A 60 14.96 2.21 11.31
CA GLU A 60 14.38 1.25 12.25
C GLU A 60 14.63 -0.20 11.82
N GLN A 61 14.50 -1.11 12.78
CA GLN A 61 14.52 -2.56 12.52
C GLN A 61 13.09 -3.07 12.30
N ASP A 62 12.94 -4.24 11.66
CA ASP A 62 11.65 -4.92 11.45
C ASP A 62 10.77 -5.01 12.70
N SER A 63 11.39 -5.11 13.89
CA SER A 63 10.67 -5.13 15.16
C SER A 63 9.79 -3.90 15.39
N PHE A 64 10.14 -2.75 14.80
CA PHE A 64 9.38 -1.50 14.86
C PHE A 64 8.01 -1.63 14.18
N MET A 65 7.88 -2.51 13.18
CA MET A 65 6.61 -2.79 12.51
C MET A 65 5.55 -3.43 13.42
N ASN A 66 5.93 -3.85 14.63
CA ASN A 66 5.01 -4.31 15.67
C ASN A 66 4.53 -3.19 16.60
N GLN A 67 5.03 -1.96 16.47
CA GLN A 67 4.48 -0.80 17.18
C GLN A 67 3.05 -0.51 16.68
N PRO A 68 2.16 0.00 17.55
CA PRO A 68 0.85 0.45 17.11
C PRO A 68 0.95 1.69 16.23
N ILE A 69 0.04 1.85 15.27
CA ILE A 69 -0.04 3.07 14.43
C ILE A 69 -0.18 4.33 15.30
N SER A 70 -0.88 4.24 16.43
CA SER A 70 -1.04 5.34 17.40
C SER A 70 0.28 5.89 17.97
N TYR A 71 1.42 5.24 17.68
CA TYR A 71 2.75 5.81 17.85
C TYR A 71 2.89 7.19 17.19
N PHE A 72 2.44 7.35 15.95
CA PHE A 72 2.58 8.60 15.19
C PHE A 72 1.62 9.68 15.68
N ALA A 73 0.52 9.32 16.36
CA ALA A 73 -0.31 10.30 17.05
C ALA A 73 0.41 10.94 18.26
N LYS A 74 1.36 10.22 18.88
CA LYS A 74 2.17 10.72 20.01
C LYS A 74 3.44 11.44 19.55
N ASN A 75 3.90 11.16 18.33
CA ASN A 75 5.08 11.74 17.69
C ASN A 75 4.64 12.40 16.37
N ALA A 76 3.76 13.39 16.47
CA ALA A 76 3.01 13.93 15.32
C ALA A 76 3.87 14.72 14.33
N ASP A 77 5.10 15.07 14.69
CA ASP A 77 6.13 15.66 13.84
C ASP A 77 6.85 14.63 12.97
N GLU A 78 6.61 13.34 13.19
CA GLU A 78 7.26 12.24 12.49
C GLU A 78 6.33 11.52 11.51
N PHE A 79 6.91 10.97 10.44
CA PHE A 79 6.28 9.98 9.58
C PHE A 79 7.19 8.76 9.39
N LEU A 80 6.64 7.65 8.91
CA LEU A 80 7.38 6.43 8.62
C LEU A 80 7.45 6.22 7.12
N TYR A 81 8.64 6.19 6.54
CA TYR A 81 8.86 5.76 5.16
C TYR A 81 9.27 4.29 5.13
N ILE A 82 8.66 3.52 4.23
CA ILE A 82 8.89 2.08 4.08
C ILE A 82 9.05 1.73 2.62
N GLU A 83 10.02 0.88 2.31
CA GLU A 83 10.13 0.18 1.03
C GLU A 83 9.96 -1.33 1.22
N SER A 84 9.43 -2.00 0.20
CA SER A 84 9.33 -3.46 0.16
C SER A 84 9.36 -3.97 -1.26
N ASN A 85 10.05 -5.08 -1.49
CA ASN A 85 10.05 -5.78 -2.78
C ASN A 85 8.62 -6.17 -3.20
N ALA A 86 7.72 -6.40 -2.24
CA ALA A 86 6.34 -6.72 -2.54
C ALA A 86 5.59 -5.57 -3.24
N PHE A 87 5.99 -4.31 -3.02
CA PHE A 87 5.32 -3.15 -3.61
C PHE A 87 5.45 -3.09 -5.13
N GLU A 88 6.48 -3.70 -5.71
CA GLU A 88 6.62 -3.80 -7.16
C GLU A 88 5.39 -4.47 -7.79
N THR A 89 4.81 -5.47 -7.11
CA THR A 89 3.59 -6.17 -7.56
C THR A 89 2.44 -5.19 -7.75
N ILE A 90 2.26 -4.27 -6.81
CA ILE A 90 1.23 -3.24 -6.83
C ILE A 90 1.67 -1.91 -7.46
N GLY A 91 2.85 -1.87 -8.10
CA GLY A 91 3.32 -0.69 -8.82
C GLY A 91 3.58 0.52 -7.92
N VAL A 92 4.04 0.28 -6.71
CA VAL A 92 4.46 1.29 -5.73
C VAL A 92 5.94 1.05 -5.42
N ASP A 93 6.69 2.12 -5.18
CA ASP A 93 8.12 2.02 -4.82
C ASP A 93 8.33 2.06 -3.30
N GLY A 94 7.59 2.96 -2.62
CA GLY A 94 7.58 3.08 -1.18
C GLY A 94 6.26 3.68 -0.68
N ILE A 95 6.00 3.51 0.61
CA ILE A 95 4.82 4.04 1.29
C ILE A 95 5.28 4.87 2.49
N ALA A 96 4.74 6.07 2.63
CA ALA A 96 4.87 6.88 3.83
C ALA A 96 3.58 6.79 4.67
N PHE A 97 3.71 6.53 5.97
CA PHE A 97 2.63 6.60 6.95
C PHE A 97 2.78 7.84 7.82
N GLU A 98 1.71 8.61 7.95
CA GLU A 98 1.66 9.73 8.87
C GLU A 98 0.32 9.82 9.59
N THR A 99 0.32 10.41 10.78
CA THR A 99 -0.90 10.80 11.48
C THR A 99 -0.97 12.31 11.58
N ASP A 100 -2.06 12.92 11.12
CA ASP A 100 -2.28 14.37 11.21
C ASP A 100 -2.41 14.82 12.68
N ASP A 101 -1.88 16.00 13.02
CA ASP A 101 -1.81 16.52 14.39
C ASP A 101 -3.13 17.13 14.87
N VAL A 102 -4.02 17.55 13.95
CA VAL A 102 -5.30 18.21 14.25
C VAL A 102 -6.42 17.19 14.42
N PHE A 103 -6.53 16.24 13.48
CA PHE A 103 -7.63 15.29 13.40
C PHE A 103 -7.24 13.87 13.83
N GLN A 104 -5.94 13.61 14.04
CA GLN A 104 -5.40 12.28 14.36
C GLN A 104 -5.74 11.22 13.31
N THR A 105 -6.00 11.65 12.08
CA THR A 105 -6.24 10.76 10.94
C THR A 105 -4.91 10.19 10.47
N SER A 106 -4.81 8.86 10.43
CA SER A 106 -3.68 8.13 9.87
C SER A 106 -3.85 7.99 8.36
N THR A 107 -2.84 8.43 7.62
CA THR A 107 -2.86 8.51 6.16
C THR A 107 -1.67 7.74 5.60
N VAL A 108 -1.87 7.08 4.47
CA VAL A 108 -0.78 6.56 3.66
C VAL A 108 -0.60 7.39 2.41
N LEU A 109 0.65 7.68 2.10
CA LEU A 109 1.10 8.44 0.94
C LEU A 109 1.99 7.52 0.09
N PHE A 110 1.73 7.47 -1.21
CA PHE A 110 2.49 6.63 -2.12
C PHE A 110 2.41 7.11 -3.56
N GLY A 111 3.45 6.79 -4.34
CA GLY A 111 3.47 6.94 -5.78
C GLY A 111 2.94 5.69 -6.49
N LEU A 112 1.86 5.81 -7.26
CA LEU A 112 1.22 4.69 -7.97
C LEU A 112 1.49 4.72 -9.48
N LYS A 113 2.16 3.69 -9.99
CA LYS A 113 2.50 3.51 -11.41
C LYS A 113 1.30 3.00 -12.23
N VAL A 114 0.38 3.91 -12.55
CA VAL A 114 -0.79 3.64 -13.40
C VAL A 114 -0.91 4.72 -14.48
N GLN A 115 -1.29 4.33 -15.70
CA GLN A 115 -1.45 5.26 -16.82
C GLN A 115 -2.46 6.36 -16.51
N LYS A 116 -2.15 7.61 -16.88
CA LYS A 116 -2.98 8.81 -16.68
C LYS A 116 -4.45 8.66 -17.10
N LYS A 117 -4.73 7.85 -18.12
CA LYS A 117 -6.09 7.59 -18.63
C LYS A 117 -7.05 7.03 -17.58
N TRP A 118 -6.53 6.34 -16.56
CA TRP A 118 -7.32 5.75 -15.47
C TRP A 118 -7.69 6.73 -14.37
N GLY A 119 -7.29 8.00 -14.46
CA GLY A 119 -7.57 9.02 -13.45
C GLY A 119 -9.02 9.11 -12.99
N PRO A 120 -10.01 9.17 -13.89
CA PRO A 120 -11.42 9.17 -13.50
C PRO A 120 -11.83 7.92 -12.73
N PHE A 121 -11.33 6.75 -13.12
CA PHE A 121 -11.62 5.47 -12.45
C PHE A 121 -10.99 5.43 -11.06
N LEU A 122 -9.70 5.78 -10.95
CA LEU A 122 -8.96 5.86 -9.68
C LEU A 122 -9.70 6.74 -8.67
N LYS A 123 -10.09 7.94 -9.07
CA LYS A 123 -10.81 8.88 -8.20
C LYS A 123 -12.18 8.36 -7.79
N GLY A 124 -12.94 7.77 -8.72
CA GLY A 124 -14.23 7.15 -8.39
C GLY A 124 -14.08 6.00 -7.39
N TYR A 125 -13.06 5.15 -7.57
CA TYR A 125 -12.76 4.06 -6.64
C TYR A 125 -12.41 4.59 -5.24
N PHE A 126 -11.58 5.64 -5.15
CA PHE A 126 -11.27 6.26 -3.85
C PHE A 126 -12.48 6.93 -3.21
N GLU A 127 -13.31 7.65 -3.97
CA GLU A 127 -14.55 8.27 -3.46
C GLU A 127 -15.50 7.23 -2.86
N GLU A 128 -15.62 6.06 -3.49
CA GLU A 128 -16.48 4.96 -3.04
C GLU A 128 -15.94 4.27 -1.78
N ASN A 129 -14.62 4.06 -1.69
CA ASN A 129 -14.04 3.21 -0.65
C ASN A 129 -13.45 3.97 0.55
N VAL A 130 -12.97 5.21 0.36
CA VAL A 130 -12.43 6.05 1.45
C VAL A 130 -13.21 7.35 1.63
N GLY A 131 -14.25 7.58 0.84
CA GLY A 131 -15.13 8.74 0.94
C GLY A 131 -14.70 9.91 0.08
N ALA A 132 -15.67 10.76 -0.28
CA ALA A 132 -15.39 11.94 -1.09
C ALA A 132 -14.62 13.01 -0.29
N LYS A 133 -13.63 13.64 -0.93
CA LYS A 133 -12.80 14.74 -0.38
C LYS A 133 -11.90 14.36 0.81
N THR A 134 -11.71 13.07 1.06
CA THR A 134 -10.86 12.56 2.14
C THR A 134 -9.48 12.13 1.63
N PHE A 135 -9.32 12.00 0.31
CA PHE A 135 -8.10 11.58 -0.37
C PHE A 135 -7.56 12.65 -1.31
N SER A 136 -6.29 12.50 -1.67
CA SER A 136 -5.60 13.23 -2.74
C SER A 136 -5.12 12.24 -3.80
N ALA A 137 -5.27 12.60 -5.08
CA ALA A 137 -4.71 11.85 -6.20
C ALA A 137 -4.38 12.79 -7.36
N MET A 138 -3.09 13.05 -7.56
CA MET A 138 -2.56 13.94 -8.58
C MET A 138 -1.58 13.20 -9.48
N PHE A 139 -1.71 13.35 -10.80
CA PHE A 139 -0.76 12.74 -11.73
C PHE A 139 0.45 13.66 -11.93
N SER A 140 1.65 13.16 -11.65
CA SER A 140 2.91 13.81 -12.00
C SER A 140 3.27 13.48 -13.45
N ASP A 141 3.16 14.47 -14.35
CA ASP A 141 3.62 14.32 -15.74
C ASP A 141 5.14 14.17 -15.84
N LYS A 142 5.88 14.59 -14.81
CA LYS A 142 7.34 14.47 -14.74
C LYS A 142 7.77 13.04 -14.44
N ASP A 143 7.11 12.41 -13.47
CA ASP A 143 7.51 11.11 -12.94
C ASP A 143 6.66 9.96 -13.52
N GLY A 144 5.56 10.30 -14.21
CA GLY A 144 4.70 9.33 -14.90
C GLY A 144 3.86 8.47 -13.95
N LEU A 145 3.61 8.95 -12.73
CA LEU A 145 2.90 8.24 -11.67
C LEU A 145 1.87 9.15 -10.99
N TRP A 146 1.00 8.54 -10.19
CA TRP A 146 0.04 9.25 -9.34
C TRP A 146 0.61 9.43 -7.93
N ASP A 147 0.67 10.65 -7.45
CA ASP A 147 0.87 10.96 -6.04
C ASP A 147 -0.48 10.80 -5.33
N VAL A 148 -0.57 9.81 -4.44
CA VAL A 148 -1.82 9.40 -3.78
C VAL A 148 -1.68 9.49 -2.28
N ASN A 149 -2.67 10.11 -1.63
CA ASN A 149 -2.82 10.11 -0.18
C ASN A 149 -4.22 9.60 0.16
N ILE A 150 -4.33 8.56 0.99
CA ILE A 150 -5.63 8.02 1.44
C ILE A 150 -5.65 7.84 2.96
N PRO A 151 -6.78 8.13 3.63
CA PRO A 151 -6.92 7.92 5.06
C PRO A 151 -7.14 6.43 5.34
N LEU A 152 -6.27 5.82 6.12
CA LEU A 152 -6.42 4.45 6.58
C LEU A 152 -7.63 4.28 7.48
N ASP A 153 -7.96 5.30 8.26
CA ASP A 153 -9.12 5.32 9.17
C ASP A 153 -10.45 4.98 8.49
N HIS A 154 -10.53 5.17 7.17
CA HIS A 154 -11.72 4.89 6.38
C HIS A 154 -11.70 3.50 5.72
N LEU A 155 -10.60 2.75 5.85
CA LEU A 155 -10.50 1.39 5.35
C LEU A 155 -11.12 0.41 6.36
N ASP A 156 -11.90 -0.54 5.85
CA ASP A 156 -12.47 -1.60 6.67
C ASP A 156 -11.38 -2.41 7.37
N GLY A 157 -11.53 -2.56 8.69
CA GLY A 157 -10.58 -3.30 9.53
C GLY A 157 -9.49 -2.44 10.17
N PHE A 158 -9.39 -1.15 9.86
CA PHE A 158 -8.45 -0.27 10.53
C PHE A 158 -8.75 -0.11 12.02
N GLN A 159 -7.70 -0.17 12.84
CA GLN A 159 -7.74 0.11 14.27
C GLN A 159 -6.45 0.85 14.66
N SER A 160 -6.55 1.97 15.37
CA SER A 160 -5.38 2.79 15.70
C SER A 160 -4.30 2.06 16.54
N GLU A 161 -4.70 1.04 17.31
CA GLU A 161 -3.80 0.22 18.12
C GLU A 161 -3.28 -1.03 17.38
N MET A 162 -3.64 -1.23 16.11
CA MET A 162 -3.10 -2.34 15.32
C MET A 162 -1.61 -2.11 15.04
N PRO A 163 -0.80 -3.19 14.95
CA PRO A 163 0.57 -3.12 14.47
C PRO A 163 0.68 -2.40 13.12
N ILE A 164 1.75 -1.63 12.92
CA ILE A 164 2.05 -0.95 11.64
C ILE A 164 2.08 -1.95 10.48
N LYS A 165 2.62 -3.16 10.66
CA LYS A 165 2.60 -4.21 9.62
C LYS A 165 1.18 -4.59 9.19
N ASP A 166 0.22 -4.63 10.11
CA ASP A 166 -1.16 -4.98 9.80
C ASP A 166 -1.82 -3.80 9.03
N ALA A 167 -1.41 -2.56 9.34
CA ALA A 167 -1.79 -1.38 8.57
C ALA A 167 -1.24 -1.43 7.14
N MET A 168 -0.01 -1.91 6.99
CA MET A 168 0.62 -2.15 5.70
C MET A 168 -0.14 -3.20 4.90
N ASP A 169 -0.61 -4.26 5.56
CA ASP A 169 -1.47 -5.27 4.93
C ASP A 169 -2.77 -4.64 4.40
N LEU A 170 -3.41 -3.73 5.16
CA LEU A 170 -4.60 -3.02 4.69
C LEU A 170 -4.31 -2.14 3.47
N ALA A 171 -3.23 -1.35 3.52
CA ALA A 171 -2.83 -0.49 2.41
C ALA A 171 -2.50 -1.30 1.15
N TYR A 172 -1.71 -2.38 1.29
CA TYR A 172 -1.36 -3.27 0.20
C TYR A 172 -2.61 -3.91 -0.42
N GLN A 173 -3.51 -4.45 0.40
CA GLN A 173 -4.74 -5.08 -0.07
C GLN A 173 -5.64 -4.09 -0.81
N PHE A 174 -5.75 -2.86 -0.30
CA PHE A 174 -6.52 -1.80 -0.93
C PHE A 174 -6.00 -1.46 -2.33
N ILE A 175 -4.69 -1.24 -2.46
CA ILE A 175 -4.04 -0.91 -3.74
C ILE A 175 -4.13 -2.10 -4.71
N PHE A 176 -3.94 -3.33 -4.20
CA PHE A 176 -4.09 -4.55 -5.00
C PHE A 176 -5.51 -4.65 -5.59
N LYS A 177 -6.55 -4.43 -4.78
CA LYS A 177 -7.95 -4.47 -5.25
C LYS A 177 -8.29 -3.36 -6.24
N LEU A 178 -7.72 -2.17 -6.06
CA LEU A 178 -7.81 -1.11 -7.06
C LEU A 178 -7.22 -1.57 -8.42
N LEU A 179 -6.05 -2.19 -8.42
CA LEU A 179 -5.41 -2.66 -9.65
C LEU A 179 -6.17 -3.80 -10.31
N GLU A 180 -6.72 -4.73 -9.50
CA GLU A 180 -7.64 -5.77 -9.98
C GLU A 180 -8.87 -5.15 -10.66
N ALA A 181 -9.46 -4.11 -10.06
CA ALA A 181 -10.61 -3.41 -10.61
C ALA A 181 -10.29 -2.65 -11.91
N ILE A 182 -9.11 -2.03 -12.00
CA ILE A 182 -8.62 -1.39 -13.23
C ILE A 182 -8.41 -2.43 -14.34
N GLU A 183 -7.82 -3.59 -14.01
CA GLU A 183 -7.60 -4.67 -14.97
C GLU A 183 -8.93 -5.23 -15.48
N ALA A 184 -9.94 -5.40 -14.62
CA ALA A 184 -11.27 -5.87 -15.01
C ALA A 184 -12.06 -4.86 -15.87
N ALA A 185 -11.75 -3.56 -15.76
CA ALA A 185 -12.38 -2.51 -16.53
C ALA A 185 -11.73 -2.28 -17.92
N ASN A 186 -10.63 -2.97 -18.23
CA ASN A 186 -9.87 -2.83 -19.47
C ASN A 186 -10.22 -3.92 -20.49
#